data_AF-A0A2I0WNB4-F1
#
_entry.id   AF-A0A2I0WNB4-F1
#
_cell.length_a   1.000
_cell.length_b   1.000
_cell.length_c   1.000
_cell.angle_alpha   90.00
_cell.angle_beta   90.00
_cell.angle_gamma   90.00
#
_symmetry.space_group_name_H-M   'P 1'
#
loop_
_entity.id
_entity.type
_entity.pdbx_description
1 polymer ?
#
loop_
_entity_poly.entity_id
_entity_poly.type
_entity_poly.pdbx_seq_one_letter_code
_entity_poly.pdbx_strand_id
1 'polypeptide(L)'
;MATGWLKSLHCKSNAVEDVYLPKRMAPAKILHAPAFSCRSSSQALRDALFLISHKLPPPPNNPPSPTSSSSPAKTSQRNRSQTLSKTLNPKPKSRPKPKAKQSTVTSSPPATLPLPTLDNLPQSHSSRRVVEIIFRSSWSSLGAPFPGEIEMLFRVHNPPLAVARFEECRAAVRSRADDPRCAADGNEMMRFHSSFAAGGEIYDAGVARCAVGKLEGVRTFAGSGAAHENSGRGTGRRAMLVCRVIAGRVRDPFGPNSEADSVCLGKSELLVIDPRAVLPCFLIIYKV
;
A
#
# COMPACT_ATOMS: atom_id res chain seq x y z
N MET A 1 -10.33 24.47 54.44
CA MET A 1 -11.48 24.51 53.49
C MET A 1 -10.98 25.08 52.17
N ALA A 2 -11.45 24.57 51.03
CA ALA A 2 -11.25 25.18 49.71
C ALA A 2 -12.40 24.74 48.80
N THR A 3 -13.32 25.65 48.48
CA THR A 3 -14.54 25.37 47.69
C THR A 3 -14.28 25.68 46.22
N GLY A 4 -14.55 24.69 45.35
CA GLY A 4 -14.13 24.74 43.95
C GLY A 4 -14.99 25.57 43.00
N TRP A 5 -14.60 25.57 41.73
CA TRP A 5 -15.34 26.13 40.60
C TRP A 5 -15.33 25.13 39.44
N LEU A 6 -16.41 24.35 39.28
CA LEU A 6 -16.73 23.68 38.02
C LEU A 6 -17.78 24.52 37.29
N LYS A 7 -17.44 25.03 36.09
CA LYS A 7 -18.42 25.68 35.21
C LYS A 7 -18.98 24.65 34.23
N SER A 8 -20.22 24.23 34.46
CA SER A 8 -20.94 23.32 33.58
C SER A 8 -21.36 24.02 32.28
N LEU A 9 -20.86 23.54 31.14
CA LEU A 9 -21.30 23.97 29.82
C LEU A 9 -22.49 23.13 29.35
N HIS A 10 -23.70 23.62 29.57
CA HIS A 10 -24.91 23.02 29.01
C HIS A 10 -25.12 23.49 27.57
N CYS A 11 -24.90 22.60 26.59
CA CYS A 11 -25.34 22.82 25.23
C CYS A 11 -26.86 22.63 25.15
N LYS A 12 -27.59 23.68 24.76
CA LYS A 12 -29.02 23.61 24.41
C LYS A 12 -29.16 23.88 22.92
N SER A 13 -29.44 22.82 22.15
CA SER A 13 -29.79 22.93 20.74
C SER A 13 -30.96 22.00 20.45
N ASN A 14 -32.11 22.58 20.12
CA ASN A 14 -33.28 21.84 19.65
C ASN A 14 -33.28 21.93 18.12
N ALA A 15 -33.32 20.79 17.44
CA ALA A 15 -33.30 20.70 15.98
C ALA A 15 -34.65 20.20 15.45
N VAL A 16 -35.75 20.84 15.87
CA VAL A 16 -37.14 20.45 15.55
C VAL A 16 -37.75 21.34 14.46
N GLU A 17 -37.25 22.55 14.31
CA GLU A 17 -37.80 23.61 13.48
C GLU A 17 -37.35 23.53 12.00
N ASP A 18 -36.25 22.82 11.68
CA ASP A 18 -35.67 22.70 10.32
C ASP A 18 -36.49 21.85 9.33
N VAL A 19 -37.62 21.26 9.76
CA VAL A 19 -38.35 20.22 9.00
C VAL A 19 -39.58 20.78 8.26
N TYR A 20 -39.91 22.08 8.37
CA TYR A 20 -41.15 22.63 7.80
C TYR A 20 -40.94 23.78 6.80
N LEU A 21 -41.25 23.54 5.53
CA LEU A 21 -41.20 24.53 4.44
C LEU A 21 -42.58 24.81 3.81
N PRO A 22 -43.24 25.92 4.19
CA PRO A 22 -44.43 26.42 3.50
C PRO A 22 -44.15 26.98 2.10
N LYS A 23 -45.21 27.00 1.28
CA LYS A 23 -45.19 27.24 -0.18
C LYS A 23 -44.93 28.71 -0.55
N ARG A 24 -44.15 28.95 -1.62
CA ARG A 24 -43.82 30.29 -2.17
C ARG A 24 -45.05 31.12 -2.58
N MET A 25 -45.01 32.42 -2.29
CA MET A 25 -45.42 33.52 -3.19
C MET A 25 -44.41 34.69 -3.06
N ALA A 26 -44.43 35.66 -3.99
CA ALA A 26 -43.43 36.73 -4.11
C ALA A 26 -43.97 37.92 -4.95
N PRO A 27 -43.28 39.08 -5.08
CA PRO A 27 -42.18 39.62 -4.28
C PRO A 27 -42.43 41.05 -3.71
N ALA A 28 -41.55 41.52 -2.82
CA ALA A 28 -41.40 42.95 -2.51
C ALA A 28 -39.89 43.33 -2.45
N LYS A 29 -39.55 44.60 -2.67
CA LYS A 29 -38.16 45.12 -2.73
C LYS A 29 -37.80 45.87 -1.44
N ILE A 30 -36.53 45.80 -0.98
CA ILE A 30 -35.67 46.92 -0.48
C ILE A 30 -34.29 46.39 0.00
N LEU A 31 -33.35 47.28 0.33
CA LEU A 31 -31.90 47.19 0.18
C LEU A 31 -31.08 46.45 1.27
N HIS A 32 -29.99 45.82 0.80
CA HIS A 32 -28.59 45.80 1.30
C HIS A 32 -28.27 45.62 2.81
N ALA A 33 -27.64 44.47 3.12
CA ALA A 33 -26.41 44.38 3.94
C ALA A 33 -25.59 43.15 3.47
N PRO A 34 -24.26 43.11 3.60
CA PRO A 34 -23.44 42.03 3.02
C PRO A 34 -23.35 40.78 3.92
N ALA A 35 -23.47 39.60 3.30
CA ALA A 35 -23.20 38.31 3.94
C ALA A 35 -22.12 37.54 3.16
N PHE A 36 -21.19 36.89 3.86
CA PHE A 36 -20.12 36.11 3.26
C PHE A 36 -20.67 34.82 2.63
N SER A 37 -20.58 34.69 1.30
CA SER A 37 -21.12 33.55 0.56
C SER A 37 -20.02 32.54 0.21
N CYS A 38 -20.01 31.39 0.89
CA CYS A 38 -19.26 30.22 0.42
C CYS A 38 -20.09 29.50 -0.65
N ARG A 39 -19.80 29.79 -1.92
CA ARG A 39 -20.67 29.43 -3.05
C ARG A 39 -20.31 28.08 -3.67
N SER A 40 -21.11 27.05 -3.38
CA SER A 40 -21.09 25.79 -4.14
C SER A 40 -21.50 26.03 -5.60
N SER A 41 -20.80 25.42 -6.56
CA SER A 41 -21.09 25.55 -8.01
C SER A 41 -21.11 24.19 -8.72
N SER A 42 -22.30 23.58 -8.82
CA SER A 42 -22.51 22.31 -9.51
C SER A 42 -22.96 22.51 -10.97
N GLN A 43 -22.08 23.01 -11.84
CA GLN A 43 -22.35 23.13 -13.29
C GLN A 43 -21.08 22.86 -14.12
N ALA A 44 -20.90 21.61 -14.56
CA ALA A 44 -19.89 21.21 -15.57
C ALA A 44 -20.26 19.85 -16.23
N LEU A 45 -21.53 19.64 -16.59
CA LEU A 45 -21.99 18.41 -17.27
C LEU A 45 -22.88 18.73 -18.48
N ARG A 46 -22.23 19.09 -19.59
CA ARG A 46 -22.64 18.95 -21.00
C ARG A 46 -21.55 19.60 -21.85
N ASP A 47 -20.72 18.78 -22.50
CA ASP A 47 -20.01 19.06 -23.77
C ASP A 47 -18.99 17.93 -24.05
N ALA A 48 -19.51 16.74 -24.37
CA ALA A 48 -18.72 15.57 -24.77
C ALA A 48 -19.56 14.53 -25.56
N LEU A 49 -20.48 14.99 -26.43
CA LEU A 49 -21.34 14.12 -27.27
C LEU A 49 -21.39 14.57 -28.73
N PHE A 50 -20.24 14.54 -29.39
CA PHE A 50 -20.15 14.46 -30.86
C PHE A 50 -18.90 13.65 -31.25
N LEU A 51 -18.87 13.13 -32.48
CA LEU A 51 -17.81 12.28 -33.06
C LEU A 51 -17.69 10.84 -32.48
N ILE A 52 -18.74 10.05 -32.70
CA ILE A 52 -18.59 8.58 -32.88
C ILE A 52 -18.22 8.31 -34.36
N SER A 53 -17.48 7.23 -34.60
CA SER A 53 -17.15 6.64 -35.91
C SER A 53 -16.20 7.41 -36.84
N HIS A 54 -14.91 7.03 -36.77
CA HIS A 54 -14.19 6.60 -37.97
C HIS A 54 -13.35 5.35 -37.65
N LYS A 55 -13.24 4.41 -38.60
CA LYS A 55 -12.45 3.17 -38.44
C LYS A 55 -10.96 3.46 -38.60
N LEU A 56 -10.11 2.86 -37.77
CA LEU A 56 -8.67 2.75 -38.01
C LEU A 56 -8.33 1.33 -38.55
N PRO A 57 -7.43 1.21 -39.54
CA PRO A 57 -7.05 -0.07 -40.13
C PRO A 57 -5.99 -0.82 -39.29
N PRO A 58 -5.85 -2.15 -39.48
CA PRO A 58 -4.83 -2.95 -38.80
C PRO A 58 -3.41 -2.74 -39.39
N PRO A 59 -2.34 -2.99 -38.62
CA PRO A 59 -0.96 -2.96 -39.11
C PRO A 59 -0.62 -4.18 -40.01
N PRO A 60 0.32 -4.03 -40.96
CA PRO A 60 0.80 -5.13 -41.82
C PRO A 60 1.78 -6.08 -41.10
N ASN A 61 2.07 -7.23 -41.74
CA ASN A 61 2.70 -8.40 -41.12
C ASN A 61 3.94 -8.91 -41.89
N ASN A 62 4.86 -9.56 -41.16
CA ASN A 62 5.88 -10.55 -41.63
C ASN A 62 7.13 -9.99 -42.39
N PRO A 63 8.14 -10.82 -42.80
CA PRO A 63 9.33 -11.13 -41.97
C PRO A 63 10.65 -11.14 -42.83
N PRO A 64 11.66 -12.03 -42.64
CA PRO A 64 12.49 -12.38 -41.48
C PRO A 64 13.99 -11.97 -41.67
N SER A 65 14.88 -12.42 -40.78
CA SER A 65 16.36 -12.27 -40.83
C SER A 65 17.10 -13.21 -41.81
N PRO A 66 18.35 -12.87 -42.17
CA PRO A 66 19.40 -13.86 -42.45
C PRO A 66 20.61 -13.78 -41.49
N THR A 67 21.40 -14.86 -41.42
CA THR A 67 22.58 -15.01 -40.54
C THR A 67 23.86 -15.36 -41.29
N SER A 68 24.96 -14.68 -41.01
CA SER A 68 26.37 -15.13 -41.20
C SER A 68 27.31 -14.06 -40.58
N SER A 69 28.29 -14.33 -39.71
CA SER A 69 29.37 -15.33 -39.63
C SER A 69 30.62 -15.00 -40.46
N SER A 70 31.62 -14.31 -39.87
CA SER A 70 33.05 -14.66 -39.94
C SER A 70 33.97 -13.57 -39.37
N SER A 71 35.12 -14.01 -38.85
CA SER A 71 36.36 -13.22 -38.67
C SER A 71 37.43 -13.84 -39.60
N PRO A 72 38.52 -13.15 -39.98
CA PRO A 72 39.69 -13.05 -39.08
C PRO A 72 40.54 -11.76 -39.24
N ALA A 73 41.60 -11.69 -38.43
CA ALA A 73 42.45 -10.51 -38.22
C ALA A 73 43.59 -10.29 -39.24
N LYS A 74 44.12 -9.05 -39.23
CA LYS A 74 45.56 -8.68 -39.27
C LYS A 74 45.69 -7.25 -38.70
N THR A 75 46.55 -6.88 -37.73
CA THR A 75 48.00 -7.05 -37.49
C THR A 75 48.78 -5.78 -37.84
N SER A 76 49.83 -5.47 -37.05
CA SER A 76 50.90 -4.45 -37.25
C SER A 76 50.75 -3.15 -36.42
N GLN A 77 51.77 -2.64 -35.68
CA GLN A 77 53.08 -3.18 -35.26
C GLN A 77 53.70 -2.34 -34.11
N ARG A 78 54.45 -2.99 -33.18
CA ARG A 78 55.72 -2.54 -32.49
C ARG A 78 55.76 -1.19 -31.73
N ASN A 79 56.66 -0.86 -30.79
CA ASN A 79 57.84 -1.40 -30.06
C ASN A 79 57.80 -0.70 -28.65
N ARG A 80 58.54 -0.97 -27.56
CA ARG A 80 59.54 -1.95 -27.04
C ARG A 80 59.35 -1.93 -25.48
N SER A 81 59.66 -2.95 -24.66
CA SER A 81 60.98 -3.40 -24.12
C SER A 81 61.78 -2.29 -23.40
N GLN A 82 62.37 -2.49 -22.21
CA GLN A 82 63.07 -3.67 -21.64
C GLN A 82 62.83 -3.81 -20.10
N THR A 83 62.60 -4.99 -19.49
CA THR A 83 63.55 -6.03 -18.94
C THR A 83 64.61 -5.51 -17.95
N LEU A 84 65.04 -6.20 -16.88
CA LEU A 84 64.94 -7.60 -16.34
C LEU A 84 64.67 -7.51 -14.79
N SER A 85 64.85 -8.41 -13.79
CA SER A 85 65.32 -9.81 -13.49
C SER A 85 65.01 -10.10 -11.98
N LYS A 86 64.97 -11.32 -11.37
CA LYS A 86 64.98 -12.75 -11.77
C LYS A 86 64.50 -13.67 -10.60
N THR A 87 64.28 -14.94 -10.94
CA THR A 87 64.25 -16.27 -10.25
C THR A 87 65.15 -16.50 -8.99
N LEU A 88 65.06 -17.56 -8.15
CA LEU A 88 64.67 -19.00 -8.30
C LEU A 88 64.09 -19.65 -6.98
N ASN A 89 63.74 -20.96 -7.00
CA ASN A 89 63.04 -21.74 -5.93
C ASN A 89 63.79 -23.07 -5.62
N PRO A 90 63.71 -23.69 -4.42
CA PRO A 90 63.20 -25.09 -4.33
C PRO A 90 62.53 -25.56 -2.97
N LYS A 91 62.06 -26.81 -2.94
CA LYS A 91 61.44 -27.62 -1.83
C LYS A 91 62.27 -28.95 -1.62
N PRO A 92 62.00 -29.94 -0.69
CA PRO A 92 60.71 -30.36 -0.03
C PRO A 92 60.76 -30.95 1.43
N LYS A 93 59.62 -31.53 1.92
CA LYS A 93 59.37 -32.45 3.10
C LYS A 93 59.24 -31.83 4.54
N SER A 94 58.77 -32.53 5.60
CA SER A 94 57.49 -33.29 5.84
C SER A 94 57.26 -33.81 7.30
N ARG A 95 56.01 -33.84 7.81
CA ARG A 95 55.43 -34.61 8.99
C ARG A 95 55.83 -34.15 10.43
N PRO A 96 55.06 -34.45 11.53
CA PRO A 96 53.62 -34.78 11.74
C PRO A 96 52.85 -33.74 12.64
N LYS A 97 51.61 -34.08 13.09
CA LYS A 97 50.62 -33.23 13.83
C LYS A 97 50.76 -33.21 15.37
N PRO A 98 50.10 -32.25 16.05
CA PRO A 98 49.20 -32.53 17.18
C PRO A 98 47.70 -32.23 16.86
N LYS A 99 46.76 -32.68 17.71
CA LYS A 99 45.31 -32.46 17.54
C LYS A 99 44.84 -31.19 18.26
N ALA A 100 44.09 -30.32 17.60
CA ALA A 100 43.29 -29.29 18.26
C ALA A 100 41.98 -29.89 18.81
N LYS A 101 41.48 -29.39 19.94
CA LYS A 101 40.15 -29.75 20.47
C LYS A 101 39.08 -28.99 19.69
N GLN A 102 38.03 -29.66 19.24
CA GLN A 102 36.85 -28.98 18.71
C GLN A 102 36.03 -28.41 19.87
N SER A 103 35.99 -27.09 19.99
CA SER A 103 34.92 -26.40 20.71
C SER A 103 33.65 -26.49 19.86
N THR A 104 32.61 -27.13 20.40
CA THR A 104 31.27 -27.14 19.81
C THR A 104 30.67 -25.74 19.91
N VAL A 105 30.88 -24.93 18.87
CA VAL A 105 30.12 -23.69 18.66
C VAL A 105 28.70 -24.09 18.31
N THR A 106 27.82 -24.14 19.32
CA THR A 106 26.38 -24.33 19.11
C THR A 106 25.84 -23.10 18.40
N SER A 107 25.85 -23.12 17.07
CA SER A 107 25.24 -22.09 16.25
C SER A 107 23.73 -22.14 16.48
N SER A 108 23.22 -21.22 17.30
CA SER A 108 21.79 -20.93 17.34
C SER A 108 21.32 -20.63 15.90
N PRO A 109 20.20 -21.20 15.44
CA PRO A 109 19.65 -20.82 14.14
C PRO A 109 19.35 -19.31 14.15
N PRO A 110 19.45 -18.63 12.99
CA PRO A 110 19.08 -17.22 12.90
C PRO A 110 17.64 -17.07 13.40
N ALA A 111 17.41 -16.07 14.26
CA ALA A 111 16.12 -15.89 14.92
C ALA A 111 15.05 -15.48 13.89
N THR A 112 14.37 -16.47 13.31
CA THR A 112 13.19 -16.28 12.47
C THR A 112 12.20 -15.41 13.26
N LEU A 113 11.97 -14.19 12.79
CA LEU A 113 11.00 -13.31 13.42
C LEU A 113 9.63 -14.01 13.42
N PRO A 114 8.91 -14.08 14.55
CA PRO A 114 7.61 -14.74 14.59
C PRO A 114 6.69 -14.17 13.51
N LEU A 115 6.06 -15.05 12.74
CA LEU A 115 5.04 -14.65 11.78
C LEU A 115 3.73 -14.33 12.52
N PRO A 116 2.85 -13.47 11.98
CA PRO A 116 1.53 -13.26 12.55
C PRO A 116 0.69 -14.54 12.50
N THR A 117 -0.06 -14.83 13.56
CA THR A 117 -1.00 -15.97 13.60
C THR A 117 -2.41 -15.55 13.17
N LEU A 118 -3.26 -16.51 12.84
CA LEU A 118 -4.59 -16.31 12.29
C LEU A 118 -5.66 -17.02 13.13
N ASP A 119 -6.49 -16.25 13.82
CA ASP A 119 -7.63 -16.77 14.58
C ASP A 119 -8.90 -16.63 13.74
N ASN A 120 -9.64 -17.73 13.52
CA ASN A 120 -10.86 -17.68 12.71
C ASN A 120 -11.96 -16.86 13.41
N LEU A 121 -12.62 -15.96 12.67
CA LEU A 121 -13.76 -15.20 13.17
C LEU A 121 -15.07 -15.85 12.68
N PRO A 122 -15.86 -16.47 13.58
CA PRO A 122 -17.13 -17.09 13.23
C PRO A 122 -18.20 -16.04 12.91
N GLN A 123 -19.25 -16.44 12.19
CA GLN A 123 -20.32 -15.55 11.72
C GLN A 123 -21.06 -14.81 12.86
N SER A 124 -21.05 -15.37 14.08
CA SER A 124 -21.61 -14.77 15.29
C SER A 124 -20.79 -13.60 15.87
N HIS A 125 -19.52 -13.43 15.45
CA HIS A 125 -18.64 -12.41 16.03
C HIS A 125 -18.91 -11.02 15.44
N SER A 126 -19.13 -10.02 16.29
CA SER A 126 -19.51 -8.66 15.87
C SER A 126 -18.50 -8.01 14.91
N SER A 127 -17.20 -8.23 15.13
CA SER A 127 -16.17 -7.70 14.22
C SER A 127 -16.22 -8.32 12.83
N ARG A 128 -16.65 -9.59 12.66
CA ARG A 128 -16.83 -10.19 11.34
C ARG A 128 -17.89 -9.44 10.55
N ARG A 129 -19.04 -9.13 11.17
CA ARG A 129 -20.08 -8.30 10.55
C ARG A 129 -19.56 -6.92 10.13
N VAL A 130 -18.73 -6.27 10.96
CA VAL A 130 -18.13 -4.96 10.63
C VAL A 130 -17.16 -5.05 9.46
N VAL A 131 -16.26 -6.04 9.45
CA VAL A 131 -15.27 -6.21 8.36
C VAL A 131 -15.94 -6.66 7.07
N GLU A 132 -16.97 -7.51 7.14
CA GLU A 132 -17.82 -7.85 5.99
C GLU A 132 -18.53 -6.62 5.41
N ILE A 133 -19.05 -5.71 6.24
CA ILE A 133 -19.64 -4.45 5.79
C ILE A 133 -18.59 -3.59 5.08
N ILE A 134 -17.41 -3.39 5.70
CA ILE A 134 -16.30 -2.61 5.13
C ILE A 134 -15.84 -3.18 3.78
N PHE A 135 -15.74 -4.51 3.66
CA PHE A 135 -15.37 -5.17 2.41
C PHE A 135 -16.46 -5.04 1.34
N ARG A 136 -17.73 -5.29 1.67
CA ARG A 136 -18.82 -5.24 0.68
C ARG A 136 -19.14 -3.82 0.22
N SER A 137 -19.13 -2.83 1.13
CA SER A 137 -19.46 -1.43 0.79
C SER A 137 -18.37 -0.71 -0.01
N SER A 138 -17.11 -1.13 0.13
CA SER A 138 -15.99 -0.58 -0.62
C SER A 138 -15.66 -1.35 -1.91
N TRP A 139 -16.54 -2.27 -2.32
CA TRP A 139 -16.37 -3.05 -3.55
C TRP A 139 -16.56 -2.20 -4.82
N SER A 140 -17.57 -1.33 -4.84
CA SER A 140 -17.83 -0.44 -5.97
C SER A 140 -18.16 0.97 -5.50
N SER A 141 -17.45 1.97 -6.06
CA SER A 141 -17.76 3.38 -5.88
C SER A 141 -19.10 3.80 -6.51
N LEU A 142 -19.67 2.96 -7.37
CA LEU A 142 -20.99 3.15 -7.99
C LEU A 142 -22.12 2.45 -7.20
N GLY A 143 -21.83 1.92 -6.00
CA GLY A 143 -22.83 1.26 -5.15
C GLY A 143 -23.25 -0.14 -5.61
N ALA A 144 -22.66 -0.68 -6.68
CA ALA A 144 -22.90 -2.07 -7.09
C ALA A 144 -22.41 -3.03 -5.98
N PRO A 145 -23.24 -3.99 -5.53
CA PRO A 145 -22.85 -4.90 -4.46
C PRO A 145 -21.70 -5.82 -4.87
N PHE A 146 -20.94 -6.28 -3.88
CA PHE A 146 -20.02 -7.41 -4.05
C PHE A 146 -20.79 -8.63 -4.59
N PRO A 147 -20.45 -9.17 -5.78
CA PRO A 147 -21.26 -10.19 -6.46
C PRO A 147 -21.00 -11.63 -5.97
N GLY A 148 -19.98 -11.84 -5.14
CA GLY A 148 -19.52 -13.16 -4.71
C GLY A 148 -19.73 -13.43 -3.21
N GLU A 149 -18.92 -14.34 -2.67
CA GLU A 149 -19.04 -14.83 -1.29
C GLU A 149 -17.76 -14.59 -0.47
N ILE A 150 -17.93 -14.25 0.82
CA ILE A 150 -16.85 -14.23 1.82
C ILE A 150 -16.92 -15.56 2.58
N GLU A 151 -16.06 -16.50 2.20
CA GLU A 151 -16.06 -17.86 2.76
C GLU A 151 -15.51 -17.87 4.20
N MET A 152 -14.34 -17.22 4.41
CA MET A 152 -13.66 -17.20 5.70
C MET A 152 -13.16 -15.80 6.03
N LEU A 153 -13.12 -15.49 7.32
CA LEU A 153 -12.57 -14.25 7.84
C LEU A 153 -11.76 -14.59 9.09
N PHE A 154 -10.54 -14.07 9.19
CA PHE A 154 -9.64 -14.30 10.31
C PHE A 154 -9.20 -12.97 10.91
N ARG A 155 -8.95 -12.96 12.22
CA ARG A 155 -8.22 -11.90 12.90
C ARG A 155 -6.72 -12.19 12.80
N VAL A 156 -5.93 -11.18 12.46
CA VAL A 156 -4.47 -11.29 12.46
C VAL A 156 -3.93 -10.94 13.84
N HIS A 157 -3.16 -11.85 14.42
CA HIS A 157 -2.48 -11.68 15.70
C HIS A 157 -1.01 -11.39 15.44
N ASN A 158 -0.67 -10.11 15.46
CA ASN A 158 0.68 -9.63 15.18
C ASN A 158 1.62 -9.86 16.39
N PRO A 159 2.89 -10.23 16.17
CA PRO A 159 3.88 -10.30 17.22
C PRO A 159 4.06 -8.94 17.92
N PRO A 160 4.36 -8.89 19.24
CA PRO A 160 4.56 -7.62 19.95
C PRO A 160 5.62 -6.71 19.30
N LEU A 161 6.68 -7.28 18.72
CA LEU A 161 7.72 -6.54 17.99
C LEU A 161 7.21 -5.89 16.70
N ALA A 162 6.25 -6.52 16.00
CA ALA A 162 5.64 -5.95 14.80
C ALA A 162 4.74 -4.76 15.16
N VAL A 163 3.94 -4.90 16.23
CA VAL A 163 3.11 -3.80 16.76
C VAL A 163 4.00 -2.65 17.23
N ALA A 164 5.06 -2.92 18.01
CA ALA A 164 5.99 -1.90 18.48
C ALA A 164 6.65 -1.11 17.33
N ARG A 165 7.04 -1.80 16.23
CA ARG A 165 7.60 -1.16 15.03
C ARG A 165 6.59 -0.29 14.28
N PHE A 166 5.31 -0.66 14.27
CA PHE A 166 4.24 0.15 13.69
C PHE A 166 3.94 1.40 14.53
N GLU A 167 3.93 1.27 15.86
CA GLU A 167 3.80 2.40 16.80
C GLU A 167 5.02 3.35 16.75
N GLU A 168 6.25 2.82 16.66
CA GLU A 168 7.48 3.58 16.39
C GLU A 168 7.38 4.36 15.07
N CYS A 169 6.91 3.71 14.00
CA CYS A 169 6.73 4.35 12.70
C CYS A 169 5.71 5.50 12.78
N ARG A 170 4.57 5.30 13.46
CA ARG A 170 3.60 6.38 13.75
C ARG A 170 4.26 7.53 14.51
N ALA A 171 4.96 7.25 15.61
CA ALA A 171 5.59 8.28 16.44
C ALA A 171 6.60 9.12 15.63
N ALA A 172 7.40 8.47 14.79
CA ALA A 172 8.37 9.13 13.93
C ALA A 172 7.72 9.97 12.81
N VAL A 173 6.57 9.55 12.27
CA VAL A 173 5.78 10.37 11.32
C VAL A 173 5.21 11.60 12.03
N ARG A 174 4.65 11.43 13.23
CA ARG A 174 4.07 12.52 14.03
C ARG A 174 5.11 13.57 14.44
N SER A 175 6.36 13.19 14.67
CA SER A 175 7.44 14.13 15.01
C SER A 175 8.00 14.93 13.82
N ARG A 176 7.62 14.60 12.58
CA ARG A 176 8.00 15.31 11.33
C ARG A 176 6.77 15.81 10.56
N ALA A 177 5.66 16.02 11.27
CA ALA A 177 4.37 16.31 10.69
C ALA A 177 4.12 17.82 10.53
N ASP A 178 4.14 18.29 9.29
CA ASP A 178 3.76 19.68 8.94
C ASP A 178 2.24 19.87 8.80
N ASP A 179 1.47 18.77 8.72
CA ASP A 179 0.00 18.78 8.61
C ASP A 179 -0.69 18.22 9.88
N PRO A 180 -1.89 18.71 10.23
CA PRO A 180 -2.55 18.40 11.49
C PRO A 180 -3.00 16.93 11.61
N ARG A 181 -3.23 16.22 10.50
CA ARG A 181 -3.61 14.80 10.51
C ARG A 181 -2.38 13.92 10.70
N CYS A 182 -1.27 14.23 10.03
CA CYS A 182 0.01 13.60 10.33
C CYS A 182 0.42 13.80 11.80
N ALA A 183 0.18 14.98 12.38
CA ALA A 183 0.51 15.25 13.78
C ALA A 183 -0.40 14.50 14.77
N ALA A 184 -1.68 14.31 14.42
CA ALA A 184 -2.67 13.61 15.24
C ALA A 184 -2.40 12.11 15.34
N ASP A 185 -2.43 11.38 14.21
CA ASP A 185 -2.42 9.91 14.16
C ASP A 185 -1.38 9.33 13.18
N GLY A 186 -0.59 10.17 12.51
CA GLY A 186 0.32 9.77 11.44
C GLY A 186 -0.36 9.66 10.06
N ASN A 187 -1.51 10.31 9.86
CA ASN A 187 -2.39 10.13 8.71
C ASN A 187 -2.79 8.66 8.57
N GLU A 188 -3.37 8.11 9.64
CA GLU A 188 -3.78 6.72 9.70
C GLU A 188 -5.02 6.46 8.83
N MET A 189 -5.01 5.35 8.11
CA MET A 189 -6.12 4.86 7.30
C MET A 189 -6.29 3.34 7.42
N MET A 190 -7.53 2.87 7.42
CA MET A 190 -7.82 1.48 7.06
C MET A 190 -7.67 1.34 5.54
N ARG A 191 -6.89 0.34 5.09
CA ARG A 191 -6.64 0.09 3.66
C ARG A 191 -6.59 -1.41 3.37
N PHE A 192 -6.92 -1.77 2.14
CA PHE A 192 -6.84 -3.14 1.65
C PHE A 192 -5.46 -3.42 1.02
N HIS A 193 -4.91 -4.60 1.28
CA HIS A 193 -3.77 -5.14 0.56
C HIS A 193 -4.16 -6.49 -0.04
N SER A 194 -3.92 -6.68 -1.34
CA SER A 194 -4.16 -7.97 -1.98
C SER A 194 -3.03 -8.94 -1.61
N SER A 195 -3.35 -9.99 -0.87
CA SER A 195 -2.42 -11.10 -0.66
C SER A 195 -2.54 -12.09 -1.83
N PHE A 196 -1.42 -12.40 -2.48
CA PHE A 196 -1.40 -13.40 -3.55
C PHE A 196 -1.38 -14.79 -2.93
N ALA A 197 -2.42 -15.58 -3.19
CA ALA A 197 -2.46 -17.00 -2.82
C ALA A 197 -1.38 -17.75 -3.62
N ALA A 198 -0.24 -18.04 -2.99
CA ALA A 198 0.97 -18.54 -3.63
C ALA A 198 0.90 -20.04 -4.03
N GLY A 199 -0.07 -20.39 -4.87
CA GLY A 199 -0.22 -21.73 -5.45
C GLY A 199 -0.70 -22.84 -4.50
N GLY A 200 -0.89 -22.54 -3.21
CA GLY A 200 -1.35 -23.49 -2.19
C GLY A 200 -2.26 -22.84 -1.15
N GLU A 201 -2.86 -23.67 -0.28
CA GLU A 201 -3.90 -23.25 0.69
C GLU A 201 -3.37 -22.45 1.89
N ILE A 202 -2.05 -22.25 2.00
CA ILE A 202 -1.44 -21.51 3.10
C ILE A 202 -1.55 -20.01 2.81
N TYR A 203 -2.58 -19.39 3.37
CA TYR A 203 -2.70 -17.94 3.43
C TYR A 203 -1.87 -17.42 4.61
N ASP A 204 -0.72 -16.80 4.34
CA ASP A 204 -0.06 -15.98 5.35
C ASP A 204 -0.72 -14.60 5.49
N ALA A 205 -0.46 -13.94 6.62
CA ALA A 205 -0.78 -12.53 6.82
C ALA A 205 0.38 -11.62 6.37
N GLY A 206 1.17 -12.06 5.40
CA GLY A 206 2.32 -11.36 4.87
C GLY A 206 1.92 -10.10 4.11
N VAL A 207 2.75 -9.07 4.24
CA VAL A 207 2.59 -7.81 3.52
C VAL A 207 3.63 -7.78 2.40
N ALA A 208 3.19 -8.01 1.17
CA ALA A 208 4.07 -8.06 0.01
C ALA A 208 4.55 -6.64 -0.38
N ARG A 209 5.84 -6.53 -0.69
CA ARG A 209 6.42 -5.33 -1.31
C ARG A 209 6.44 -5.50 -2.83
N CYS A 210 6.28 -4.38 -3.54
CA CYS A 210 6.33 -4.34 -5.00
C CYS A 210 7.03 -3.05 -5.48
N ALA A 211 7.65 -3.14 -6.65
CA ALA A 211 8.19 -1.99 -7.36
C ALA A 211 7.12 -1.35 -8.27
N VAL A 212 7.04 -0.02 -8.27
CA VAL A 212 6.26 0.79 -9.21
C VAL A 212 7.19 1.84 -9.80
N GLY A 213 7.64 1.59 -11.04
CA GLY A 213 8.67 2.41 -11.68
C GLY A 213 10.00 2.32 -10.93
N LYS A 214 10.43 3.43 -10.30
CA LYS A 214 11.64 3.51 -9.47
C LYS A 214 11.37 3.48 -7.96
N LEU A 215 10.11 3.36 -7.54
CA LEU A 215 9.70 3.32 -6.14
C LEU A 215 9.45 1.87 -5.71
N GLU A 216 9.76 1.52 -4.47
CA GLU A 216 9.48 0.21 -3.90
C GLU A 216 8.77 0.36 -2.55
N GLY A 217 7.65 -0.32 -2.37
CA GLY A 217 6.80 -0.17 -1.19
C GLY A 217 5.69 -1.20 -1.11
N VAL A 218 4.80 -1.02 -0.13
CA VAL A 218 3.57 -1.81 0.00
C VAL A 218 2.45 -1.10 -0.74
N ARG A 219 1.91 -1.72 -1.78
CA ARG A 219 0.75 -1.23 -2.53
C ARG A 219 -0.54 -1.54 -1.78
N THR A 220 -1.35 -0.50 -1.54
CA THR A 220 -2.58 -0.57 -0.73
C THR A 220 -3.69 0.27 -1.33
N PHE A 221 -4.95 -0.12 -1.12
CA PHE A 221 -6.12 0.46 -1.79
C PHE A 221 -7.15 0.94 -0.76
N ALA A 222 -7.91 1.99 -1.10
CA ALA A 222 -9.00 2.48 -0.25
C ALA A 222 -10.25 1.58 -0.30
N GLY A 223 -10.39 0.72 -1.32
CA GLY A 223 -11.55 -0.17 -1.47
C GLY A 223 -11.17 -1.57 -1.96
N SER A 224 -11.99 -2.54 -1.59
CA SER A 224 -11.79 -3.97 -1.87
C SER A 224 -11.83 -4.29 -3.37
N GLY A 225 -12.72 -3.67 -4.15
CA GLY A 225 -12.80 -3.89 -5.60
C GLY A 225 -11.53 -3.45 -6.33
N ALA A 226 -11.00 -2.28 -5.99
CA ALA A 226 -9.74 -1.79 -6.55
C ALA A 226 -8.54 -2.67 -6.17
N ALA A 227 -8.53 -3.24 -4.95
CA ALA A 227 -7.55 -4.24 -4.56
C ALA A 227 -7.70 -5.56 -5.33
N HIS A 228 -8.93 -6.01 -5.59
CA HIS A 228 -9.23 -7.20 -6.37
C HIS A 228 -8.81 -7.06 -7.84
N GLU A 229 -9.12 -5.92 -8.50
CA GLU A 229 -8.67 -5.62 -9.87
C GLU A 229 -7.14 -5.69 -10.03
N ASN A 230 -6.40 -5.38 -8.95
CA ASN A 230 -4.95 -5.43 -8.90
C ASN A 230 -4.38 -6.73 -8.29
N SER A 231 -5.22 -7.72 -7.96
CA SER A 231 -4.81 -8.97 -7.28
C SER A 231 -4.11 -10.00 -8.17
N GLY A 232 -3.96 -9.72 -9.46
CA GLY A 232 -3.52 -10.66 -10.48
C GLY A 232 -4.70 -11.36 -11.18
N ARG A 233 -4.54 -11.69 -12.46
CA ARG A 233 -5.61 -12.33 -13.25
C ARG A 233 -5.66 -13.83 -13.01
N GLY A 234 -6.87 -14.33 -12.74
CA GLY A 234 -7.21 -15.75 -12.65
C GLY A 234 -8.62 -15.92 -12.11
N THR A 235 -9.11 -17.16 -11.99
CA THR A 235 -10.41 -17.50 -11.39
C THR A 235 -10.26 -18.05 -9.95
N GLY A 236 -11.38 -18.27 -9.25
CA GLY A 236 -11.43 -18.99 -7.97
C GLY A 236 -11.11 -18.17 -6.71
N ARG A 237 -10.82 -18.89 -5.61
CA ARG A 237 -10.66 -18.34 -4.24
C ARG A 237 -9.51 -17.34 -4.14
N ARG A 238 -9.71 -16.25 -3.41
CA ARG A 238 -8.77 -15.13 -3.22
C ARG A 238 -8.59 -14.78 -1.75
N ALA A 239 -7.47 -14.12 -1.46
CA ALA A 239 -7.13 -13.57 -0.15
C ALA A 239 -7.01 -12.04 -0.22
N MET A 240 -7.43 -11.35 0.84
CA MET A 240 -7.23 -9.91 0.99
C MET A 240 -7.02 -9.56 2.44
N LEU A 241 -5.98 -8.77 2.72
CA LEU A 241 -5.73 -8.23 4.05
C LEU A 241 -6.43 -6.88 4.20
N VAL A 242 -7.02 -6.66 5.37
CA VAL A 242 -7.48 -5.36 5.86
C VAL A 242 -6.45 -4.89 6.87
N CYS A 243 -5.73 -3.83 6.54
CA CYS A 243 -4.59 -3.31 7.30
C CYS A 243 -4.90 -1.94 7.89
N ARG A 244 -4.33 -1.66 9.06
CA ARG A 244 -4.07 -0.29 9.52
C ARG A 244 -2.82 0.22 8.80
N VAL A 245 -2.86 1.44 8.29
CA VAL A 245 -1.76 2.03 7.51
C VAL A 245 -1.46 3.44 8.00
N ILE A 246 -0.22 3.70 8.38
CA ILE A 246 0.32 5.05 8.59
C ILE A 246 0.71 5.60 7.22
N ALA A 247 -0.11 6.46 6.62
CA ALA A 247 0.19 7.00 5.29
C ALA A 247 1.23 8.12 5.34
N GLY A 248 1.33 8.82 6.48
CA GLY A 248 2.16 10.00 6.65
C GLY A 248 1.94 11.05 5.57
N ARG A 249 3.01 11.76 5.20
CA ARG A 249 3.01 12.75 4.13
C ARG A 249 2.89 12.02 2.80
N VAL A 250 1.73 12.19 2.15
CA VAL A 250 1.43 11.61 0.83
C VAL A 250 1.86 12.58 -0.25
N ARG A 251 2.67 12.14 -1.23
CA ARG A 251 2.96 12.94 -2.43
C ARG A 251 2.34 12.37 -3.70
N ASP A 252 2.21 13.24 -4.70
CA ASP A 252 1.93 12.84 -6.08
C ASP A 252 3.20 12.21 -6.72
N PRO A 253 3.09 11.14 -7.54
CA PRO A 253 4.22 10.51 -8.23
C PRO A 253 4.90 11.43 -9.24
N PHE A 254 4.17 12.35 -9.87
CA PHE A 254 4.65 13.36 -10.82
C PHE A 254 4.99 14.71 -10.15
N GLY A 255 4.64 14.87 -8.87
CA GLY A 255 5.06 16.01 -8.06
C GLY A 255 6.58 16.07 -7.83
N PRO A 256 7.09 17.17 -7.26
CA PRO A 256 8.51 17.28 -6.90
C PRO A 256 8.92 16.15 -5.94
N ASN A 257 10.18 15.72 -6.01
CA ASN A 257 10.75 14.73 -5.10
C ASN A 257 11.00 15.34 -3.71
N SER A 258 9.94 15.62 -2.97
CA SER A 258 9.96 15.84 -1.53
C SER A 258 10.15 14.52 -0.78
N GLU A 259 10.62 14.60 0.46
CA GLU A 259 10.53 13.49 1.40
C GLU A 259 9.04 13.21 1.68
N ALA A 260 8.63 11.97 1.49
CA ALA A 260 7.26 11.52 1.65
C ALA A 260 7.24 10.11 2.23
N ASP A 261 6.22 9.81 3.01
CA ASP A 261 6.07 8.51 3.68
C ASP A 261 5.30 7.52 2.77
N SER A 262 4.51 8.05 1.84
CA SER A 262 3.82 7.29 0.79
C SER A 262 3.54 8.10 -0.48
N VAL A 263 3.18 7.41 -1.57
CA VAL A 263 2.92 8.01 -2.90
C VAL A 263 1.54 7.59 -3.41
N CYS A 264 0.71 8.56 -3.83
CA CYS A 264 -0.64 8.33 -4.33
C CYS A 264 -0.62 7.94 -5.82
N LEU A 265 -0.88 6.66 -6.14
CA LEU A 265 -0.75 6.15 -7.51
C LEU A 265 -2.03 6.31 -8.37
N GLY A 266 -2.93 7.22 -7.95
CA GLY A 266 -4.23 7.44 -8.57
C GLY A 266 -5.29 6.41 -8.13
N LYS A 267 -6.56 6.63 -8.50
CA LYS A 267 -7.71 5.73 -8.15
C LYS A 267 -7.79 5.32 -6.67
N SER A 268 -7.36 6.20 -5.75
CA SER A 268 -7.27 5.93 -4.30
C SER A 268 -6.31 4.78 -3.91
N GLU A 269 -5.35 4.45 -4.79
CA GLU A 269 -4.20 3.58 -4.53
C GLU A 269 -3.05 4.36 -3.87
N LEU A 270 -2.32 3.69 -2.97
CA LEU A 270 -1.21 4.26 -2.20
C LEU A 270 -0.06 3.25 -2.09
N LEU A 271 1.15 3.68 -2.46
CA LEU A 271 2.39 2.94 -2.23
C LEU A 271 3.06 3.47 -0.96
N VAL A 272 3.09 2.66 0.09
CA VAL A 272 3.67 3.00 1.40
C VAL A 272 5.13 2.56 1.41
N ILE A 273 6.07 3.47 1.69
CA ILE A 273 7.50 3.18 1.47
C ILE A 273 8.07 2.28 2.56
N ASP A 274 7.84 2.60 3.84
CA ASP A 274 8.25 1.77 4.98
C ASP A 274 7.24 0.61 5.18
N PRO A 275 7.64 -0.67 5.14
CA PRO A 275 6.71 -1.77 5.38
C PRO A 275 6.24 -1.83 6.85
N ARG A 276 6.95 -1.20 7.80
CA ARG A 276 6.52 -1.10 9.21
C ARG A 276 5.29 -0.21 9.37
N ALA A 277 4.99 0.66 8.41
CA ALA A 277 3.79 1.50 8.40
C ALA A 277 2.50 0.73 8.03
N VAL A 278 2.56 -0.58 7.77
CA VAL A 278 1.39 -1.41 7.42
C VAL A 278 1.24 -2.56 8.41
N LEU A 279 0.14 -2.57 9.16
CA LEU A 279 -0.19 -3.59 10.17
C LEU A 279 -1.47 -4.35 9.77
N PRO A 280 -1.36 -5.60 9.28
CA PRO A 280 -2.52 -6.46 8.99
C PRO A 280 -3.38 -6.65 10.23
N CYS A 281 -4.70 -6.55 10.09
CA CYS A 281 -5.65 -6.70 11.20
C CYS A 281 -6.66 -7.82 10.94
N PHE A 282 -7.10 -7.99 9.69
CA PHE A 282 -7.96 -9.09 9.28
C PHE A 282 -7.51 -9.67 7.94
N LEU A 283 -7.74 -10.97 7.75
CA LEU A 283 -7.60 -11.67 6.48
C LEU A 283 -8.98 -12.14 6.03
N ILE A 284 -9.34 -11.85 4.78
CA ILE A 284 -10.61 -12.19 4.15
C ILE A 284 -10.33 -13.18 3.02
N ILE A 285 -10.98 -14.35 3.06
CA ILE A 285 -10.97 -15.35 2.00
C ILE A 285 -12.32 -15.31 1.28
N TYR A 286 -12.30 -15.10 -0.02
CA TYR A 286 -13.50 -14.80 -0.80
C TYR A 286 -13.42 -15.36 -2.24
N LYS A 287 -14.58 -15.38 -2.92
CA LYS A 287 -14.74 -15.71 -4.35
C LYS A 287 -15.50 -14.60 -5.06
N VAL A 288 -15.33 -14.54 -6.38
CA VAL A 288 -16.01 -13.65 -7.35
C VAL A 288 -16.42 -14.49 -8.54
#